data_AF-A0A401MG47-F1
#
_entry.id   AF-A0A401MG47-F1
#
_cell.length_a   1.000
_cell.length_b   1.000
_cell.length_c   1.000
_cell.angle_alpha   90.00
_cell.angle_beta   90.00
_cell.angle_gamma   90.00
#
_symmetry.space_group_name_H-M   'P 1'
#
loop_
_entity.id
_entity.type
_entity.pdbx_description
1 polymer ?
#
loop_
_entity_poly.entity_id
_entity_poly.type
_entity_poly.pdbx_seq_one_letter_code
_entity_poly.pdbx_strand_id
1 'polypeptide(L)'
;MPDAAGRNGQDLLGDTSADETAEADDDYRVVVGEECFDWRELTESGLGDALDTLAELLQPLADGRKAAFMDPAYDVECRPSVKLIDALYSPDGGLPRDERVRLQELLGKCRRVEPDEADLPQPVRVADGPWRESSWGAAHALARAATGRAMSCLLMPYATQPDWPSGWLTVTRTTEAGHDEVRMHVLRLPDDAPGFWRGLLTHEDVPAERFFAFTQNAFPRLLFAESLRLHHFKGTYAEVLPWLVRLLGALNDDFARTLADCGGDQKQVIRRFGARDLIISPESPNTKKNARAWEQRNVDYDGGTYRCEWHGKRMWDRDRVHFSLPIPAYGDRILVGIFVEHLAT
;
A
#
# COMPACT_ATOMS: atom_id res chain seq x y z
N MET A 1 21.16 59.30 42.52
CA MET A 1 22.06 60.24 41.80
C MET A 1 23.45 59.62 41.91
N PRO A 2 24.15 59.21 40.84
CA PRO A 2 24.00 59.58 39.42
C PRO A 2 23.84 58.40 38.43
N ASP A 3 23.44 58.80 37.23
CA ASP A 3 23.84 58.44 35.85
C ASP A 3 24.09 57.02 35.31
N ALA A 4 23.64 56.96 34.06
CA ALA A 4 23.60 55.92 33.04
C ALA A 4 24.94 55.67 32.30
N ALA A 5 24.84 54.72 31.36
CA ALA A 5 25.75 54.25 30.31
C ALA A 5 26.58 53.01 30.71
N GLY A 6 26.52 51.85 30.04
CA GLY A 6 26.05 51.49 28.70
C GLY A 6 27.13 50.62 28.03
N ARG A 7 26.81 49.37 27.65
CA ARG A 7 27.50 48.47 26.69
C ARG A 7 26.83 47.08 26.79
N ASN A 8 25.92 46.72 25.87
CA ASN A 8 26.14 46.03 24.59
C ASN A 8 27.01 44.76 24.66
N GLY A 9 26.32 43.62 24.50
CA GLY A 9 26.84 42.27 24.23
C GLY A 9 25.62 41.37 24.01
N GLN A 10 24.89 41.56 22.91
CA GLN A 10 25.05 40.85 21.64
C GLN A 10 24.61 39.39 21.79
N ASP A 11 23.31 39.21 21.55
CA ASP A 11 22.58 37.96 21.46
C ASP A 11 23.17 37.08 20.33
N LEU A 12 23.56 35.86 20.69
CA LEU A 12 23.69 34.74 19.76
C LEU A 12 22.47 33.85 19.95
N LEU A 13 21.34 34.28 19.38
CA LEU A 13 20.20 33.40 19.13
C LEU A 13 20.47 32.71 17.80
N GLY A 14 20.84 31.43 17.90
CA GLY A 14 20.88 30.53 16.75
C GLY A 14 19.48 30.41 16.18
N ASP A 15 19.36 30.79 14.91
CA ASP A 15 18.17 30.62 14.08
C ASP A 15 18.12 29.15 13.64
N THR A 16 17.38 28.33 14.39
CA THR A 16 17.07 26.93 14.07
C THR A 16 15.56 26.76 13.97
N SER A 17 14.90 27.49 13.06
CA SER A 17 13.46 27.31 12.85
C SER A 17 12.97 27.70 11.45
N ALA A 18 13.59 27.15 10.39
CA ALA A 18 13.11 27.40 9.03
C ALA A 18 13.14 26.21 8.06
N ASP A 19 13.44 24.97 8.49
CA ASP A 19 13.54 23.83 7.56
C ASP A 19 12.66 22.61 7.90
N GLU A 20 11.88 22.65 8.98
CA GLU A 20 10.96 21.55 9.33
C GLU A 20 9.58 21.65 8.63
N THR A 21 9.34 22.69 7.83
CA THR A 21 8.05 22.91 7.14
C THR A 21 8.04 22.48 5.67
N ALA A 22 9.17 22.01 5.11
CA ALA A 22 9.25 21.57 3.71
C ALA A 22 9.09 20.04 3.52
N GLU A 23 9.34 19.22 4.55
CA GLU A 23 9.11 17.76 4.50
C GLU A 23 7.64 17.33 4.64
N ALA A 24 6.74 18.29 4.88
CA ALA A 24 5.36 18.03 5.30
C ALA A 24 4.40 17.53 4.19
N ASP A 25 4.83 17.24 2.97
CA ASP A 25 3.90 16.89 1.87
C ASP A 25 4.23 15.58 1.13
N ASP A 26 5.33 14.91 1.51
CA ASP A 26 5.85 13.73 0.82
C ASP A 26 5.16 12.43 1.26
N ASP A 27 3.83 12.32 1.16
CA ASP A 27 3.08 11.12 1.59
C ASP A 27 2.71 10.16 0.45
N TYR A 28 3.09 10.46 -0.81
CA TYR A 28 2.86 9.52 -1.91
C TYR A 28 3.70 8.25 -1.73
N ARG A 29 3.16 7.12 -2.18
CA ARG A 29 3.79 5.80 -2.02
C ARG A 29 3.91 5.03 -3.33
N VAL A 30 3.31 5.56 -4.38
CA VAL A 30 3.36 5.03 -5.74
C VAL A 30 3.93 6.09 -6.67
N VAL A 31 4.78 5.69 -7.60
CA VAL A 31 5.30 6.56 -8.67
C VAL A 31 4.88 5.94 -9.99
N VAL A 32 4.33 6.74 -10.89
CA VAL A 32 3.96 6.28 -12.23
C VAL A 32 5.22 6.23 -13.09
N GLY A 33 5.62 5.04 -13.53
CA GLY A 33 6.74 4.86 -14.45
C GLY A 33 6.34 5.20 -15.88
N GLU A 34 7.29 5.67 -16.67
CA GLU A 34 7.05 6.11 -18.04
C GLU A 34 6.73 4.96 -18.99
N GLU A 35 7.08 3.74 -18.60
CA GLU A 35 6.67 2.50 -19.28
C GLU A 35 5.14 2.35 -19.33
N CYS A 36 4.38 3.02 -18.45
CA CYS A 36 2.93 3.10 -18.55
C CYS A 36 2.44 3.77 -19.84
N PHE A 37 3.29 4.57 -20.48
CA PHE A 37 2.97 5.35 -21.67
C PHE A 37 3.67 4.83 -22.93
N ASP A 38 4.39 3.72 -22.88
CA ASP A 38 4.97 3.12 -24.09
C ASP A 38 3.88 2.40 -24.90
N TRP A 39 3.25 3.13 -25.80
CA TRP A 39 2.16 2.65 -26.66
C TRP A 39 2.62 2.40 -28.11
N ARG A 40 3.93 2.43 -28.37
CA ARG A 40 4.49 2.41 -29.73
C ARG A 40 4.15 1.13 -30.49
N GLU A 41 4.01 0.01 -29.77
CA GLU A 41 3.70 -1.31 -30.34
C GLU A 41 2.21 -1.70 -30.23
N LEU A 42 1.36 -0.82 -29.67
CA LEU A 42 -0.04 -1.17 -29.42
C LEU A 42 -0.91 -0.90 -30.65
N THR A 43 -1.84 -1.84 -30.89
CA THR A 43 -2.98 -1.59 -31.78
C THR A 43 -3.96 -0.63 -31.14
N GLU A 44 -4.87 -0.03 -31.91
CA GLU A 44 -5.90 0.88 -31.36
C GLU A 44 -6.78 0.21 -30.28
N SER A 45 -7.14 -1.07 -30.46
CA SER A 45 -7.86 -1.83 -29.42
C SER A 45 -7.00 -2.04 -28.17
N GLY A 46 -5.72 -2.41 -28.36
CA GLY A 46 -4.79 -2.63 -27.26
C GLY A 46 -4.47 -1.34 -26.50
N LEU A 47 -4.48 -0.19 -27.17
CA LEU A 47 -4.35 1.12 -26.53
C LEU A 47 -5.56 1.43 -25.64
N GLY A 48 -6.78 1.16 -26.11
CA GLY A 48 -7.99 1.31 -25.30
C GLY A 48 -7.93 0.48 -24.01
N ASP A 49 -7.65 -0.82 -24.14
CA ASP A 49 -7.50 -1.73 -22.99
C ASP A 49 -6.39 -1.25 -22.04
N ALA A 50 -5.32 -0.68 -22.60
CA ALA A 50 -4.19 -0.17 -21.84
C ALA A 50 -4.53 1.04 -20.98
N LEU A 51 -5.24 1.99 -21.57
CA LEU A 51 -5.69 3.21 -20.90
C LEU A 51 -6.75 2.90 -19.85
N ASP A 52 -7.65 1.95 -20.11
CA ASP A 52 -8.66 1.52 -19.14
C ASP A 52 -8.04 0.92 -17.89
N THR A 53 -7.10 -0.01 -18.05
CA THR A 53 -6.43 -0.63 -16.89
C THR A 53 -5.55 0.39 -16.15
N LEU A 54 -4.84 1.27 -16.87
CA LEU A 54 -4.04 2.34 -16.24
C LEU A 54 -4.95 3.23 -15.39
N ALA A 55 -6.13 3.57 -15.89
CA ALA A 55 -7.10 4.34 -15.15
C ALA A 55 -7.67 3.59 -13.94
N GLU A 56 -7.97 2.29 -14.06
CA GLU A 56 -8.39 1.45 -12.93
C GLU A 56 -7.34 1.40 -11.80
N LEU A 57 -6.06 1.33 -12.18
CA LEU A 57 -4.93 1.36 -11.25
C LEU A 57 -4.73 2.74 -10.61
N LEU A 58 -4.78 3.79 -11.43
CA LEU A 58 -4.40 5.13 -10.99
C LEU A 58 -5.51 5.85 -10.23
N GLN A 59 -6.79 5.62 -10.57
CA GLN A 59 -7.93 6.27 -9.92
C GLN A 59 -7.90 6.17 -8.37
N PRO A 60 -7.81 4.96 -7.75
CA PRO A 60 -7.80 4.85 -6.29
C PRO A 60 -6.53 5.43 -5.64
N LEU A 61 -5.45 5.60 -6.39
CA LEU A 61 -4.19 6.16 -5.91
C LEU A 61 -4.17 7.69 -6.00
N ALA A 62 -4.66 8.22 -7.12
CA ALA A 62 -4.63 9.64 -7.45
C ALA A 62 -5.63 10.45 -6.60
N ASP A 63 -6.82 9.91 -6.34
CA ASP A 63 -7.84 10.58 -5.51
C ASP A 63 -7.38 10.83 -4.05
N GLY A 64 -6.32 10.15 -3.60
CA GLY A 64 -5.72 10.33 -2.28
C GLY A 64 -4.34 10.98 -2.28
N ARG A 65 -3.85 11.52 -3.42
CA ARG A 65 -2.46 12.00 -3.60
C ARG A 65 -1.41 10.96 -3.21
N LYS A 66 -1.75 9.66 -3.34
CA LYS A 66 -0.85 8.54 -3.02
C LYS A 66 0.08 8.21 -4.18
N ALA A 67 -0.13 8.82 -5.34
CA ALA A 67 0.66 8.65 -6.55
C ALA A 67 1.43 9.93 -6.90
N ALA A 68 2.66 9.76 -7.38
CA ALA A 68 3.48 10.80 -7.97
C ALA A 68 3.77 10.52 -9.46
N PHE A 69 4.07 11.59 -10.19
CA PHE A 69 4.40 11.59 -11.60
C PHE A 69 5.63 12.48 -11.82
N MET A 70 6.65 11.95 -12.49
CA MET A 70 7.90 12.66 -12.73
C MET A 70 7.75 13.63 -13.91
N ASP A 71 8.16 14.88 -13.75
CA ASP A 71 8.03 15.89 -14.80
C ASP A 71 8.69 15.53 -16.14
N PRO A 72 9.90 14.92 -16.18
CA PRO A 72 10.52 14.44 -17.42
C PRO A 72 9.68 13.44 -18.22
N ALA A 73 8.72 12.76 -17.58
CA ALA A 73 7.86 11.79 -18.26
C ALA A 73 7.01 12.43 -19.37
N TYR A 74 6.72 13.73 -19.29
CA TYR A 74 6.03 14.47 -20.35
C TYR A 74 6.79 14.49 -21.68
N ASP A 75 8.12 14.38 -21.63
CA ASP A 75 8.99 14.40 -22.81
C ASP A 75 9.23 13.01 -23.42
N VAL A 76 8.75 11.95 -22.77
CA VAL A 76 8.89 10.57 -23.27
C VAL A 76 8.00 10.35 -24.49
N GLU A 77 8.58 9.69 -25.49
CA GLU A 77 7.88 9.29 -26.71
C GLU A 77 6.93 8.12 -26.42
N CYS A 78 5.62 8.40 -26.40
CA CYS A 78 4.58 7.41 -26.12
C CYS A 78 4.08 6.68 -27.38
N ARG A 79 4.18 7.32 -28.55
CA ARG A 79 3.93 6.75 -29.88
C ARG A 79 5.02 7.24 -30.85
N PRO A 80 5.23 6.60 -32.02
CA PRO A 80 6.26 7.04 -32.95
C PRO A 80 6.18 8.54 -33.25
N SER A 81 7.22 9.28 -32.86
CA SER A 81 7.37 10.74 -32.97
C SER A 81 6.33 11.58 -32.21
N VAL A 82 5.63 11.02 -31.21
CA VAL A 82 4.67 11.72 -30.37
C VAL A 82 5.10 11.62 -28.91
N LYS A 83 5.38 12.77 -28.29
CA LYS A 83 5.65 12.85 -26.85
C LYS A 83 4.36 12.74 -26.05
N LEU A 84 4.46 12.31 -24.79
CA LEU A 84 3.31 12.23 -23.89
C LEU A 84 2.61 13.58 -23.73
N ILE A 85 3.35 14.69 -23.64
CA ILE A 85 2.76 16.03 -23.58
C ILE A 85 1.92 16.35 -24.83
N ASP A 86 2.36 15.96 -26.01
CA ASP A 86 1.62 16.19 -27.25
C ASP A 86 0.38 15.28 -27.31
N ALA A 87 0.52 14.01 -26.92
CA ALA A 87 -0.60 13.09 -26.79
C ALA A 87 -1.70 13.61 -25.86
N LEU A 88 -1.30 14.23 -24.75
CA LEU A 88 -2.22 14.76 -23.74
C LEU A 88 -2.82 16.11 -24.11
N TYR A 89 -2.08 17.03 -24.73
CA TYR A 89 -2.53 18.42 -24.88
C TYR A 89 -2.74 18.87 -26.33
N SER A 90 -2.36 18.07 -27.33
CA SER A 90 -2.59 18.37 -28.74
C SER A 90 -3.83 17.63 -29.30
N PRO A 91 -4.67 18.30 -30.12
CA PRO A 91 -5.69 17.63 -30.92
C PRO A 91 -5.12 16.54 -31.84
N ASP A 92 -3.88 16.73 -32.32
CA ASP A 92 -3.18 15.83 -33.24
C ASP A 92 -2.30 14.79 -32.52
N GLY A 93 -2.38 14.71 -31.19
CA GLY A 93 -1.58 13.81 -30.35
C GLY A 93 -1.93 12.31 -30.47
N GLY A 94 -2.88 11.95 -31.32
CA GLY A 94 -3.24 10.57 -31.63
C GLY A 94 -4.06 9.84 -30.56
N LEU A 95 -4.34 10.46 -29.41
CA LEU A 95 -5.30 9.92 -28.43
C LEU A 95 -6.73 10.40 -28.76
N PRO A 96 -7.74 9.52 -28.66
CA PRO A 96 -9.11 9.99 -28.75
C PRO A 96 -9.45 10.88 -27.54
N ARG A 97 -10.44 11.77 -27.75
CA ARG A 97 -10.67 12.93 -26.87
C ARG A 97 -10.98 12.51 -25.43
N ASP A 98 -11.79 11.49 -25.26
CA ASP A 98 -12.33 11.11 -23.95
C ASP A 98 -11.25 10.46 -23.08
N GLU A 99 -10.41 9.62 -23.69
CA GLU A 99 -9.24 9.00 -23.09
C GLU A 99 -8.19 10.04 -22.70
N ARG A 100 -7.96 11.03 -23.58
CA ARG A 100 -7.06 12.15 -23.30
C ARG A 100 -7.51 12.95 -22.08
N VAL A 101 -8.80 13.34 -22.02
CA VAL A 101 -9.35 14.09 -20.89
C VAL A 101 -9.25 13.26 -19.60
N ARG A 102 -9.64 11.98 -19.65
CA ARG A 102 -9.56 11.08 -18.49
C ARG A 102 -8.14 10.95 -17.96
N LEU A 103 -7.15 10.78 -18.84
CA LEU A 103 -5.75 10.64 -18.43
C LEU A 103 -5.19 11.96 -17.89
N GLN A 104 -5.53 13.11 -18.50
CA GLN A 104 -5.19 14.42 -17.95
C GLN A 104 -5.74 14.63 -16.54
N GLU A 105 -6.99 14.27 -16.29
CA GLU A 105 -7.62 14.39 -14.97
C GLU A 105 -6.94 13.50 -13.93
N LEU A 106 -6.59 12.26 -14.29
CA LEU A 106 -5.90 11.33 -13.40
C LEU A 106 -4.47 11.76 -13.09
N LEU A 107 -3.69 12.14 -14.10
CA LEU A 107 -2.32 12.63 -13.92
C LEU A 107 -2.30 13.97 -13.18
N GLY A 108 -3.28 14.84 -13.43
CA GLY A 108 -3.42 16.12 -12.71
C GLY A 108 -3.72 15.98 -11.21
N LYS A 109 -4.20 14.80 -10.78
CA LYS A 109 -4.37 14.45 -9.35
C LYS A 109 -3.12 13.83 -8.73
N CYS A 110 -2.17 13.38 -9.55
CA CYS A 110 -0.88 12.88 -9.06
C CYS A 110 -0.03 14.05 -8.58
N ARG A 111 0.83 13.80 -7.60
CA ARG A 111 1.85 14.77 -7.20
C ARG A 111 2.89 14.88 -8.31
N ARG A 112 3.17 16.10 -8.76
CA ARG A 112 4.29 16.35 -9.67
C ARG A 112 5.60 16.40 -8.90
N VAL A 113 6.61 15.75 -9.45
CA VAL A 113 7.95 15.65 -8.87
C VAL A 113 8.96 16.06 -9.91
N GLU A 114 9.73 17.10 -9.59
CA GLU A 114 10.93 17.46 -10.34
C GLU A 114 12.07 16.55 -9.87
N PRO A 115 12.84 15.94 -10.78
CA PRO A 115 13.92 15.03 -10.41
C PRO A 115 15.07 15.78 -9.74
N ASP A 116 15.69 15.14 -8.75
CA ASP A 116 16.98 15.54 -8.20
C ASP A 116 18.14 14.65 -8.72
N GLU A 117 19.37 14.85 -8.22
CA GLU A 117 20.53 14.05 -8.63
C GLU A 117 20.38 12.55 -8.30
N ALA A 118 19.66 12.20 -7.23
CA ALA A 118 19.44 10.81 -6.84
C ALA A 118 18.39 10.12 -7.73
N ASP A 119 17.56 10.89 -8.42
CA ASP A 119 16.51 10.42 -9.31
C ASP A 119 16.99 10.16 -10.75
N LEU A 120 18.27 10.39 -11.05
CA LEU A 120 18.84 10.13 -12.36
C LEU A 120 18.69 8.64 -12.73
N PRO A 121 18.17 8.32 -13.93
CA PRO A 121 18.18 6.97 -14.48
C PRO A 121 19.55 6.30 -14.38
N GLN A 122 19.57 5.13 -13.76
CA GLN A 122 20.78 4.34 -13.59
C GLN A 122 20.55 2.93 -14.15
N PRO A 123 21.61 2.21 -14.56
CA PRO A 123 21.49 0.80 -14.86
C PRO A 123 21.02 0.02 -13.62
N VAL A 124 19.96 -0.75 -13.78
CA VAL A 124 19.38 -1.63 -12.78
C VAL A 124 19.16 -3.03 -13.34
N ARG A 125 19.06 -4.00 -12.43
CA ARG A 125 18.77 -5.39 -12.73
C ARG A 125 17.81 -5.96 -11.70
N VAL A 126 16.80 -6.69 -12.16
CA VAL A 126 15.88 -7.44 -11.29
C VAL A 126 16.34 -8.89 -11.24
N ALA A 127 16.67 -9.39 -10.05
CA ALA A 127 17.22 -10.74 -9.85
C ALA A 127 18.39 -11.03 -10.83
N ASP A 128 18.33 -12.14 -11.56
CA ASP A 128 19.33 -12.55 -12.56
C ASP A 128 19.03 -12.05 -13.99
N GLY A 129 18.12 -11.08 -14.14
CA GLY A 129 17.75 -10.50 -15.42
C GLY A 129 18.88 -9.70 -16.10
N PRO A 130 18.63 -9.12 -17.29
CA PRO A 130 19.59 -8.21 -17.92
C PRO A 130 19.69 -6.87 -17.16
N TRP A 131 20.84 -6.21 -17.29
CA TRP A 131 20.98 -4.80 -16.89
C TRP A 131 20.26 -3.91 -17.90
N ARG A 132 19.54 -2.91 -17.40
CA ARG A 132 18.84 -1.91 -18.21
C ARG A 132 18.83 -0.57 -17.51
N GLU A 133 18.76 0.50 -18.28
CA GLU A 133 18.47 1.81 -17.72
C GLU A 133 17.02 1.84 -17.21
N SER A 134 16.81 2.35 -16.00
CA SER A 134 15.48 2.54 -15.42
C SER A 134 14.79 3.78 -16.01
N SER A 135 13.46 3.83 -16.01
CA SER A 135 12.73 5.09 -16.20
C SER A 135 12.94 6.06 -15.03
N TRP A 136 12.56 7.34 -15.18
CA TRP A 136 12.67 8.32 -14.09
C TRP A 136 11.77 7.93 -12.92
N GLY A 137 10.56 7.44 -13.18
CA GLY A 137 9.64 7.00 -12.13
C GLY A 137 10.19 5.81 -11.35
N ALA A 138 10.80 4.85 -12.04
CA ALA A 138 11.48 3.71 -11.39
C ALA A 138 12.74 4.15 -10.64
N ALA A 139 13.56 5.03 -11.21
CA ALA A 139 14.76 5.57 -10.57
C ALA A 139 14.41 6.30 -9.26
N HIS A 140 13.41 7.18 -9.31
CA HIS A 140 12.93 7.91 -8.15
C HIS A 140 12.36 6.98 -7.07
N ALA A 141 11.53 6.01 -7.45
CA ALA A 141 11.01 5.02 -6.50
C ALA A 141 12.13 4.20 -5.84
N LEU A 142 13.17 3.84 -6.59
CA LEU A 142 14.37 3.16 -6.08
C LEU A 142 15.21 4.05 -5.17
N ALA A 143 15.40 5.33 -5.50
CA ALA A 143 16.14 6.28 -4.70
C ALA A 143 15.50 6.45 -3.32
N ARG A 144 14.18 6.64 -3.26
CA ARG A 144 13.42 6.70 -1.99
C ARG A 144 13.41 5.35 -1.27
N ALA A 145 13.32 4.24 -1.99
CA ALA A 145 13.39 2.92 -1.38
C ALA A 145 14.76 2.63 -0.73
N ALA A 146 15.84 3.16 -1.31
CA ALA A 146 17.18 3.03 -0.74
C ALA A 146 17.35 3.77 0.60
N THR A 147 16.52 4.80 0.87
CA THR A 147 16.49 5.49 2.17
C THR A 147 15.58 4.81 3.18
N GLY A 148 15.12 3.57 2.91
CA GLY A 148 14.27 2.78 3.82
C GLY A 148 12.77 3.06 3.70
N ARG A 149 12.35 3.84 2.69
CA ARG A 149 10.93 4.16 2.48
C ARG A 149 10.26 3.12 1.59
N ALA A 150 9.16 2.52 2.03
CA ALA A 150 8.43 1.59 1.17
C ALA A 150 7.80 2.32 -0.02
N MET A 151 8.23 1.97 -1.24
CA MET A 151 7.77 2.55 -2.50
C MET A 151 7.27 1.48 -3.48
N SER A 152 6.28 1.87 -4.28
CA SER A 152 5.86 1.12 -5.46
C SER A 152 6.08 1.91 -6.73
N CYS A 153 6.56 1.27 -7.79
CA CYS A 153 6.51 1.81 -9.14
C CYS A 153 5.33 1.18 -9.88
N LEU A 154 4.43 2.00 -10.43
CA LEU A 154 3.36 1.55 -11.32
C LEU A 154 3.96 1.36 -12.70
N LEU A 155 3.91 0.13 -13.21
CA LEU A 155 4.42 -0.26 -14.52
C LEU A 155 3.33 -1.04 -15.25
N MET A 156 2.95 -0.60 -16.46
CA MET A 156 1.91 -1.30 -17.21
C MET A 156 2.44 -2.53 -17.96
N PRO A 157 1.62 -3.58 -18.14
CA PRO A 157 2.07 -4.85 -18.69
C PRO A 157 2.05 -4.96 -20.23
N TYR A 158 1.83 -3.88 -20.99
CA TYR A 158 1.47 -4.00 -22.42
C TYR A 158 2.61 -4.24 -23.38
N ALA A 159 3.82 -3.83 -23.01
CA ALA A 159 4.99 -4.18 -23.79
C ALA A 159 5.25 -5.68 -23.64
N THR A 160 5.59 -6.34 -24.75
CA THR A 160 5.99 -7.76 -24.77
C THR A 160 7.18 -8.05 -23.83
N GLN A 161 7.86 -7.00 -23.39
CA GLN A 161 8.63 -6.94 -22.15
C GLN A 161 8.15 -5.74 -21.31
N PRO A 162 7.78 -5.97 -20.04
CA PRO A 162 8.82 -5.67 -19.06
C PRO A 162 9.18 -6.90 -18.21
N ASP A 163 10.48 -7.14 -18.05
CA ASP A 163 11.04 -8.22 -17.20
C ASP A 163 10.84 -7.97 -15.69
N TRP A 164 9.98 -7.02 -15.29
CA TRP A 164 9.68 -6.77 -13.89
C TRP A 164 8.43 -7.56 -13.48
N PRO A 165 8.54 -8.61 -12.64
CA PRO A 165 7.36 -9.25 -12.08
C PRO A 165 6.55 -8.25 -11.26
N SER A 166 5.25 -8.46 -11.11
CA SER A 166 4.49 -7.69 -10.13
C SER A 166 4.84 -8.13 -8.70
N GLY A 167 4.66 -7.23 -7.73
CA GLY A 167 4.92 -7.49 -6.32
C GLY A 167 6.24 -6.92 -5.82
N TRP A 168 6.66 -7.38 -4.63
CA TRP A 168 7.93 -6.97 -4.01
C TRP A 168 9.12 -7.65 -4.66
N LEU A 169 10.08 -6.85 -5.12
CA LEU A 169 11.28 -7.30 -5.80
C LEU A 169 12.53 -6.77 -5.10
N THR A 170 13.62 -7.52 -5.21
CA THR A 170 14.97 -7.01 -4.96
C THR A 170 15.56 -6.56 -6.30
N VAL A 171 16.00 -5.31 -6.34
CA VAL A 171 16.58 -4.66 -7.51
C VAL A 171 18.03 -4.33 -7.19
N THR A 172 18.95 -4.82 -8.01
CA THR A 172 20.34 -4.38 -7.97
C THR A 172 20.46 -3.11 -8.81
N ARG A 173 21.09 -2.05 -8.27
CA ARG A 173 21.33 -0.80 -9.00
C ARG A 173 22.81 -0.44 -9.02
N THR A 174 23.21 0.35 -10.01
CA THR A 174 24.57 0.90 -10.11
C THR A 174 24.63 2.26 -9.42
N THR A 175 25.52 2.39 -8.45
CA THR A 175 25.78 3.61 -7.68
C THR A 175 27.24 4.05 -7.89
N GLU A 176 27.60 5.25 -7.42
CA GLU A 176 29.00 5.70 -7.42
C GLU A 176 29.94 4.77 -6.63
N ALA A 177 29.43 4.10 -5.60
CA ALA A 177 30.18 3.20 -4.74
C ALA A 177 30.26 1.74 -5.27
N GLY A 178 29.64 1.44 -6.41
CA GLY A 178 29.54 0.09 -6.97
C GLY A 178 28.08 -0.33 -7.12
N HIS A 179 27.71 -1.52 -6.65
CA HIS A 179 26.33 -2.00 -6.71
C HIS A 179 25.75 -2.18 -5.31
N ASP A 180 24.48 -1.84 -5.13
CA ASP A 180 23.70 -2.18 -3.95
C ASP A 180 22.36 -2.83 -4.34
N GLU A 181 21.66 -3.37 -3.35
CA GLU A 181 20.37 -4.03 -3.51
C GLU A 181 19.30 -3.28 -2.73
N VAL A 182 18.21 -2.95 -3.42
CA VAL A 182 17.09 -2.20 -2.87
C VAL A 182 15.81 -2.99 -3.07
N ARG A 183 14.92 -2.98 -2.09
CA ARG A 183 13.59 -3.58 -2.21
C ARG A 183 12.57 -2.55 -2.64
N MET A 184 11.90 -2.81 -3.75
CA MET A 184 10.82 -1.97 -4.28
C MET A 184 9.65 -2.85 -4.69
N HIS A 185 8.43 -2.32 -4.60
CA HIS A 185 7.26 -2.96 -5.15
C HIS A 185 7.03 -2.54 -6.60
N VAL A 186 6.58 -3.45 -7.44
CA VAL A 186 6.05 -3.12 -8.77
C VAL A 186 4.56 -3.40 -8.78
N LEU A 187 3.78 -2.39 -9.12
CA LEU A 187 2.34 -2.47 -9.26
C LEU A 187 2.01 -2.60 -10.75
N ARG A 188 1.43 -3.73 -11.15
CA ARG A 188 0.99 -3.97 -12.54
C ARG A 188 -0.51 -4.20 -12.66
N LEU A 189 -1.14 -4.74 -11.61
CA LEU A 189 -2.57 -5.09 -11.58
C LEU A 189 -3.24 -4.52 -10.32
N PRO A 190 -4.53 -4.16 -10.37
CA PRO A 190 -5.26 -3.66 -9.19
C PRO A 190 -5.17 -4.59 -7.98
N ASP A 191 -5.18 -5.90 -8.21
CA ASP A 191 -5.09 -6.92 -7.17
C ASP A 191 -3.73 -6.97 -6.45
N ASP A 192 -2.69 -6.33 -6.99
CA ASP A 192 -1.37 -6.26 -6.35
C ASP A 192 -1.29 -5.13 -5.31
N ALA A 193 -2.16 -4.12 -5.41
CA ALA A 193 -2.12 -2.96 -4.52
C ALA A 193 -2.23 -3.34 -3.02
N PRO A 194 -3.14 -4.24 -2.59
CA PRO A 194 -3.15 -4.72 -1.21
C PRO A 194 -1.82 -5.36 -0.78
N GLY A 195 -1.14 -6.07 -1.69
CA GLY A 195 0.18 -6.66 -1.46
C GLY A 195 1.26 -5.62 -1.16
N PHE A 196 1.24 -4.49 -1.86
CA PHE A 196 2.09 -3.34 -1.56
C PHE A 196 1.85 -2.81 -0.14
N TRP A 197 0.61 -2.44 0.18
CA TRP A 197 0.29 -1.80 1.47
C TRP A 197 0.54 -2.73 2.66
N ARG A 198 0.35 -4.04 2.50
CA ARG A 198 0.73 -5.04 3.52
C ARG A 198 2.25 -5.13 3.67
N GLY A 199 2.98 -5.13 2.56
CA GLY A 199 4.43 -5.15 2.59
C GLY A 199 5.02 -3.90 3.23
N LEU A 200 4.43 -2.72 2.98
CA LEU A 200 4.81 -1.45 3.63
C LEU A 200 4.81 -1.59 5.15
N LEU A 201 3.77 -2.20 5.72
CA LEU A 201 3.68 -2.45 7.17
C LEU A 201 4.79 -3.37 7.70
N THR A 202 5.47 -4.15 6.85
CA THR A 202 6.51 -5.11 7.27
C THR A 202 7.91 -4.78 6.78
N HIS A 203 8.05 -3.81 5.87
CA HIS A 203 9.33 -3.40 5.28
C HIS A 203 9.79 -2.03 5.78
N GLU A 204 8.88 -1.22 6.30
CA GLU A 204 9.16 0.06 6.95
C GLU A 204 8.87 -0.03 8.45
N ASP A 205 9.58 0.75 9.25
CA ASP A 205 9.29 0.88 10.69
C ASP A 205 8.08 1.80 10.92
N VAL A 206 6.89 1.29 10.59
CA VAL A 206 5.63 2.03 10.70
C VAL A 206 5.20 2.09 12.17
N PRO A 207 5.06 3.28 12.78
CA PRO A 207 4.58 3.39 14.16
C PRO A 207 3.19 2.76 14.35
N ALA A 208 2.95 2.16 15.51
CA ALA A 208 1.70 1.45 15.82
C ALA A 208 0.46 2.35 15.65
N GLU A 209 0.61 3.66 15.93
CA GLU A 209 -0.43 4.68 15.78
C GLU A 209 -0.86 4.88 14.32
N ARG A 210 0.05 4.64 13.37
CA ARG A 210 -0.22 4.76 11.93
C ARG A 210 -0.74 3.47 11.30
N PHE A 211 -0.71 2.33 12.00
CA PHE A 211 -1.17 1.04 11.45
C PHE A 211 -2.55 1.12 10.80
N PHE A 212 -3.53 1.69 11.51
CA PHE A 212 -4.92 1.79 11.02
C PHE A 212 -5.10 2.80 9.87
N ALA A 213 -4.14 3.71 9.64
CA ALA A 213 -4.20 4.60 8.47
C ALA A 213 -4.00 3.83 7.16
N PHE A 214 -3.35 2.68 7.19
CA PHE A 214 -3.07 1.87 6.01
C PHE A 214 -4.04 0.71 5.81
N THR A 215 -4.88 0.38 6.80
CA THR A 215 -5.71 -0.85 6.77
C THR A 215 -6.75 -0.85 5.66
N GLN A 216 -7.31 0.31 5.29
CA GLN A 216 -8.27 0.38 4.19
C GLN A 216 -7.65 -0.02 2.84
N ASN A 217 -6.36 0.32 2.62
CA ASN A 217 -5.66 -0.05 1.40
C ASN A 217 -5.07 -1.46 1.47
N ALA A 218 -4.57 -1.87 2.64
CA ALA A 218 -3.98 -3.19 2.85
C ALA A 218 -5.03 -4.32 2.93
N PHE A 219 -6.22 -4.01 3.46
CA PHE A 219 -7.28 -4.99 3.72
C PHE A 219 -8.66 -4.46 3.28
N PRO A 220 -8.86 -4.17 1.99
CA PRO A 220 -10.08 -3.52 1.49
C PRO A 220 -11.37 -4.32 1.73
N ARG A 221 -11.27 -5.64 1.95
CA ARG A 221 -12.40 -6.53 2.24
C ARG A 221 -12.65 -6.75 3.75
N LEU A 222 -11.89 -6.07 4.61
CA LEU A 222 -12.10 -6.08 6.05
C LEU A 222 -12.66 -4.75 6.54
N LEU A 223 -13.53 -4.80 7.53
CA LEU A 223 -13.97 -3.66 8.34
C LEU A 223 -13.21 -3.69 9.66
N PHE A 224 -12.90 -2.53 10.22
CA PHE A 224 -12.15 -2.42 11.47
C PHE A 224 -12.96 -1.61 12.47
N ALA A 225 -13.25 -2.19 13.63
CA ALA A 225 -13.92 -1.45 14.70
C ALA A 225 -13.02 -0.34 15.25
N GLU A 226 -13.61 0.81 15.56
CA GLU A 226 -12.89 1.98 16.10
C GLU A 226 -12.25 1.71 17.47
N SER A 227 -12.72 0.67 18.18
CA SER A 227 -12.22 0.26 19.49
C SER A 227 -10.93 -0.56 19.45
N LEU A 228 -10.45 -0.95 18.27
CA LEU A 228 -9.25 -1.79 18.15
C LEU A 228 -8.00 -1.05 18.66
N ARG A 229 -7.20 -1.75 19.48
CA ARG A 229 -5.94 -1.23 20.02
C ARG A 229 -4.87 -2.31 19.97
N LEU A 230 -3.69 -1.98 19.44
CA LEU A 230 -2.59 -2.93 19.28
C LEU A 230 -1.90 -3.29 20.59
N HIS A 231 -1.92 -2.41 21.59
CA HIS A 231 -1.28 -2.64 22.90
C HIS A 231 -1.98 -3.72 23.75
N HIS A 232 -3.10 -4.29 23.28
CA HIS A 232 -3.75 -5.42 23.93
C HIS A 232 -3.05 -6.76 23.67
N PHE A 233 -2.13 -6.82 22.70
CA PHE A 233 -1.31 -8.00 22.47
C PHE A 233 -0.11 -8.03 23.42
N LYS A 234 0.35 -9.23 23.76
CA LYS A 234 1.57 -9.42 24.54
C LYS A 234 2.80 -9.32 23.63
N GLY A 235 3.76 -8.52 24.05
CA GLY A 235 5.04 -8.31 23.36
C GLY A 235 5.11 -6.91 22.75
N THR A 236 6.19 -6.66 22.03
CA THR A 236 6.38 -5.42 21.28
C THR A 236 5.55 -5.45 19.99
N TYR A 237 5.22 -4.27 19.48
CA TYR A 237 4.50 -4.15 18.21
C TYR A 237 5.24 -4.84 17.05
N ALA A 238 6.56 -4.70 16.97
CA ALA A 238 7.40 -5.35 15.96
C ALA A 238 7.30 -6.89 15.99
N GLU A 239 7.12 -7.51 17.16
CA GLU A 239 6.95 -8.96 17.28
C GLU A 239 5.55 -9.42 16.84
N VAL A 240 4.53 -8.58 17.01
CA VAL A 240 3.12 -8.90 16.71
C VAL A 240 2.80 -8.67 15.24
N LEU A 241 3.36 -7.61 14.65
CA LEU A 241 2.99 -7.09 13.35
C LEU A 241 3.08 -8.11 12.19
N PRO A 242 4.16 -8.90 12.03
CA PRO A 242 4.25 -9.86 10.93
C PRO A 242 3.13 -10.92 10.96
N TRP A 243 2.78 -11.41 12.16
CA TRP A 243 1.66 -12.35 12.31
C TRP A 243 0.33 -11.67 12.02
N LEU A 244 0.12 -10.46 12.56
CA LEU A 244 -1.14 -9.73 12.38
C LEU A 244 -1.40 -9.43 10.91
N VAL A 245 -0.40 -8.94 10.17
CA VAL A 245 -0.52 -8.66 8.73
C VAL A 245 -0.81 -9.94 7.94
N ARG A 246 -0.15 -11.06 8.26
CA ARG A 246 -0.44 -12.36 7.63
C ARG A 246 -1.87 -12.84 7.90
N LEU A 247 -2.33 -12.75 9.14
CA LEU A 247 -3.68 -13.16 9.52
C LEU A 247 -4.72 -12.28 8.80
N LEU A 248 -4.60 -10.96 8.90
CA LEU A 248 -5.53 -10.03 8.26
C LEU A 248 -5.52 -10.18 6.73
N GLY A 249 -4.35 -10.41 6.12
CA GLY A 249 -4.24 -10.69 4.69
C GLY A 249 -5.03 -11.94 4.29
N ALA A 250 -4.85 -13.05 5.01
CA ALA A 250 -5.60 -14.27 4.75
C ALA A 250 -7.11 -14.12 5.01
N LEU A 251 -7.51 -13.34 6.02
CA LEU A 251 -8.92 -13.03 6.24
C LEU A 251 -9.50 -12.22 5.07
N ASN A 252 -8.78 -11.20 4.60
CA ASN A 252 -9.15 -10.35 3.49
C ASN A 252 -9.30 -11.15 2.18
N ASP A 253 -8.33 -12.01 1.88
CA ASP A 253 -8.21 -12.64 0.58
C ASP A 253 -9.03 -13.93 0.46
N ASP A 254 -9.18 -14.67 1.57
CA ASP A 254 -9.61 -16.07 1.51
C ASP A 254 -10.77 -16.45 2.42
N PHE A 255 -11.03 -15.76 3.53
CA PHE A 255 -11.95 -16.31 4.55
C PHE A 255 -13.37 -16.50 4.02
N ALA A 256 -13.96 -15.48 3.39
CA ALA A 256 -15.32 -15.57 2.84
C ALA A 256 -15.45 -16.68 1.78
N ARG A 257 -14.51 -16.71 0.82
CA ARG A 257 -14.45 -17.77 -0.21
C ARG A 257 -14.30 -19.16 0.41
N THR A 258 -13.36 -19.30 1.35
CA THR A 258 -13.09 -20.58 2.02
C THR A 258 -14.31 -21.08 2.79
N LEU A 259 -15.01 -20.19 3.47
CA LEU A 259 -16.25 -20.52 4.18
C LEU A 259 -17.33 -21.03 3.21
N ALA A 260 -17.50 -20.36 2.08
CA ALA A 260 -18.45 -20.76 1.03
C ALA A 260 -18.08 -22.11 0.38
N ASP A 261 -16.83 -22.28 -0.03
CA ASP A 261 -16.32 -23.52 -0.64
C ASP A 261 -16.47 -24.74 0.28
N CYS A 262 -16.37 -24.53 1.60
CA CYS A 262 -16.55 -25.56 2.61
C CYS A 262 -18.01 -25.79 3.00
N GLY A 263 -18.97 -25.07 2.40
CA GLY A 263 -20.39 -25.16 2.76
C GLY A 263 -20.65 -24.83 4.24
N GLY A 264 -19.83 -23.97 4.84
CA GLY A 264 -19.89 -23.66 6.27
C GLY A 264 -19.27 -24.70 7.20
N ASP A 265 -18.63 -25.77 6.69
CA ASP A 265 -17.94 -26.76 7.53
C ASP A 265 -16.71 -26.16 8.22
N GLN A 266 -16.89 -25.83 9.51
CA GLN A 266 -15.88 -25.19 10.34
C GLN A 266 -14.58 -26.00 10.42
N LYS A 267 -14.63 -27.34 10.42
CA LYS A 267 -13.42 -28.17 10.51
C LYS A 267 -12.56 -28.05 9.26
N GLN A 268 -13.20 -27.96 8.09
CA GLN A 268 -12.49 -27.79 6.83
C GLN A 268 -11.91 -26.37 6.70
N VAL A 269 -12.64 -25.34 7.14
CA VAL A 269 -12.13 -23.96 7.18
C VAL A 269 -10.89 -23.87 8.07
N ILE A 270 -10.94 -24.41 9.29
CA ILE A 270 -9.80 -24.47 10.21
C ILE A 270 -8.62 -25.19 9.58
N ARG A 271 -8.86 -26.35 8.93
CA ARG A 271 -7.80 -27.12 8.27
C ARG A 271 -7.13 -26.33 7.13
N ARG A 272 -7.90 -25.61 6.31
CA ARG A 272 -7.37 -24.82 5.18
C ARG A 272 -6.51 -23.65 5.66
N PHE A 273 -6.91 -22.95 6.73
CA PHE A 273 -6.10 -21.90 7.34
C PHE A 273 -4.88 -22.47 8.08
N GLY A 274 -5.04 -23.60 8.78
CA GLY A 274 -3.94 -24.30 9.44
C GLY A 274 -2.85 -24.77 8.48
N ALA A 275 -3.21 -25.15 7.24
CA ALA A 275 -2.23 -25.47 6.19
C ALA A 275 -1.37 -24.27 5.74
N ARG A 276 -1.70 -23.06 6.19
CA ARG A 276 -0.94 -21.83 5.97
C ARG A 276 -0.32 -21.29 7.26
N ASP A 277 -0.22 -22.13 8.28
CA ASP A 277 0.26 -21.80 9.63
C ASP A 277 -0.53 -20.67 10.30
N LEU A 278 -1.84 -20.60 10.02
CA LEU A 278 -2.76 -19.66 10.66
C LEU A 278 -3.79 -20.43 11.49
N ILE A 279 -3.70 -20.27 12.81
CA ILE A 279 -4.61 -20.92 13.74
C ILE A 279 -5.85 -20.03 13.90
N ILE A 280 -6.93 -20.41 13.25
CA ILE A 280 -8.26 -19.80 13.48
C ILE A 280 -9.22 -20.83 14.03
N SER A 281 -10.20 -20.38 14.80
CA SER A 281 -11.29 -21.23 15.28
C SER A 281 -12.54 -20.40 15.61
N PRO A 282 -13.74 -20.99 15.48
CA PRO A 282 -14.93 -20.41 16.06
C PRO A 282 -14.87 -20.53 17.59
N GLU A 283 -15.67 -19.72 18.27
CA GLU A 283 -15.86 -19.82 19.71
C GLU A 283 -16.43 -21.17 20.14
N SER A 284 -16.01 -21.63 21.32
CA SER A 284 -16.36 -22.96 21.81
C SER A 284 -17.85 -23.07 22.17
N PRO A 285 -18.46 -24.27 22.09
CA PRO A 285 -19.85 -24.47 22.51
C PRO A 285 -20.12 -24.05 23.96
N ASN A 286 -19.12 -24.12 24.85
CA ASN A 286 -19.26 -23.68 26.24
C ASN A 286 -19.36 -22.16 26.34
N THR A 287 -18.51 -21.44 25.60
CA THR A 287 -18.57 -19.97 25.51
C THR A 287 -19.93 -19.52 24.96
N LYS A 288 -20.45 -20.21 23.95
CA LYS A 288 -21.78 -19.93 23.36
C LYS A 288 -22.93 -20.12 24.35
N LYS A 289 -22.78 -21.01 25.34
CA LYS A 289 -23.77 -21.26 26.40
C LYS A 289 -23.65 -20.25 27.55
N ASN A 290 -22.49 -19.64 27.74
CA ASN A 290 -22.26 -18.63 28.77
C ASN A 290 -22.64 -17.24 28.24
N ALA A 291 -23.87 -16.79 28.52
CA ALA A 291 -24.40 -15.53 28.00
C ALA A 291 -23.48 -14.32 28.24
N ARG A 292 -22.85 -14.23 29.42
CA ARG A 292 -21.93 -13.13 29.75
C ARG A 292 -20.65 -13.18 28.91
N ALA A 293 -20.06 -14.36 28.74
CA ALA A 293 -18.88 -14.52 27.89
C ALA A 293 -19.24 -14.29 26.41
N TRP A 294 -20.40 -14.76 25.98
CA TRP A 294 -20.89 -14.61 24.62
C TRP A 294 -21.14 -13.14 24.25
N GLU A 295 -21.66 -12.35 25.19
CA GLU A 295 -21.89 -10.92 25.02
C GLU A 295 -20.60 -10.13 24.74
N GLN A 296 -19.45 -10.56 25.30
CA GLN A 296 -18.16 -9.91 25.04
C GLN A 296 -17.71 -9.98 23.57
N ARG A 297 -18.36 -10.80 22.73
CA ARG A 297 -18.06 -10.92 21.30
C ARG A 297 -18.93 -9.99 20.44
N ASN A 298 -19.88 -9.28 21.05
CA ASN A 298 -20.65 -8.27 20.36
C ASN A 298 -19.82 -7.00 20.22
N VAL A 299 -19.79 -6.45 19.02
CA VAL A 299 -19.04 -5.25 18.65
C VAL A 299 -19.99 -4.33 17.90
N ASP A 300 -20.10 -3.09 18.37
CA ASP A 300 -20.88 -2.07 17.69
C ASP A 300 -20.06 -1.48 16.54
N TYR A 301 -20.68 -1.41 15.36
CA TYR A 301 -20.09 -0.86 14.14
C TYR A 301 -21.21 -0.22 13.31
N ASP A 302 -21.05 1.06 12.94
CA ASP A 302 -22.00 1.78 12.09
C ASP A 302 -23.48 1.63 12.53
N GLY A 303 -23.72 1.81 13.83
CA GLY A 303 -25.06 1.74 14.42
C GLY A 303 -25.67 0.33 14.57
N GLY A 304 -24.97 -0.72 14.15
CA GLY A 304 -25.36 -2.12 14.34
C GLY A 304 -24.46 -2.88 15.30
N THR A 305 -24.99 -3.93 15.92
CA THR A 305 -24.20 -4.84 16.77
C THR A 305 -23.90 -6.13 16.01
N TYR A 306 -22.61 -6.43 15.83
CA TYR A 306 -22.13 -7.60 15.10
C TYR A 306 -21.38 -8.53 16.02
N ARG A 307 -21.50 -9.84 15.78
CA ARG A 307 -20.84 -10.84 16.62
C ARG A 307 -19.54 -11.35 15.98
N CYS A 308 -18.43 -11.10 16.65
CA CYS A 308 -17.12 -11.63 16.31
C CYS A 308 -16.93 -13.03 16.91
N GLU A 309 -17.59 -14.03 16.33
CA GLU A 309 -17.59 -15.41 16.84
C GLU A 309 -16.42 -16.28 16.34
N TRP A 310 -15.58 -15.77 15.45
CA TRP A 310 -14.33 -16.42 15.06
C TRP A 310 -13.14 -15.67 15.64
N HIS A 311 -12.03 -16.37 15.82
CA HIS A 311 -10.78 -15.72 16.22
C HIS A 311 -9.56 -16.41 15.64
N GLY A 312 -8.53 -15.61 15.32
CA GLY A 312 -7.17 -16.07 15.07
C GLY A 312 -6.33 -16.00 16.34
N LYS A 313 -5.36 -16.91 16.48
CA LYS A 313 -4.46 -17.00 17.64
C LYS A 313 -3.01 -16.84 17.20
N ARG A 314 -2.24 -15.98 17.88
CA ARG A 314 -0.78 -15.91 17.74
C ARG A 314 -0.10 -16.94 18.62
N MET A 315 -0.54 -17.02 19.87
CA MET A 315 -0.07 -17.97 20.87
C MET A 315 -1.21 -18.90 21.31
N TRP A 316 -0.86 -20.05 21.89
CA TRP A 316 -1.85 -21.07 22.24
C TRP A 316 -2.88 -20.57 23.28
N ASP A 317 -2.45 -19.75 24.23
CA ASP A 317 -3.27 -19.24 25.35
C ASP A 317 -3.67 -17.77 25.22
N ARG A 318 -3.07 -17.01 24.29
CA ARG A 318 -3.24 -15.56 24.24
C ARG A 318 -3.07 -14.96 22.84
N ASP A 319 -3.22 -13.64 22.76
CA ASP A 319 -3.13 -12.82 21.54
C ASP A 319 -4.14 -13.26 20.49
N ARG A 320 -5.36 -12.75 20.62
CA ARG A 320 -6.49 -13.08 19.77
C ARG A 320 -6.96 -11.89 18.97
N VAL A 321 -7.28 -12.16 17.71
CA VAL A 321 -8.02 -11.27 16.83
C VAL A 321 -9.39 -11.89 16.62
N HIS A 322 -10.44 -11.29 17.19
CA HIS A 322 -11.81 -11.74 16.95
C HIS A 322 -12.42 -11.02 15.74
N PHE A 323 -13.13 -11.78 14.92
CA PHE A 323 -13.75 -11.30 13.70
C PHE A 323 -15.10 -11.97 13.42
N SER A 324 -15.95 -11.30 12.65
CA SER A 324 -17.29 -11.76 12.29
C SER A 324 -17.29 -12.77 11.15
N LEU A 325 -18.46 -13.36 10.88
CA LEU A 325 -18.76 -13.93 9.57
C LEU A 325 -18.89 -12.81 8.51
N PRO A 326 -18.84 -13.12 7.21
CA PRO A 326 -19.16 -12.17 6.13
C PRO A 326 -20.50 -11.48 6.38
N ILE A 327 -20.55 -10.15 6.21
CA ILE A 327 -21.74 -9.34 6.49
C ILE A 327 -22.36 -8.88 5.16
N PRO A 328 -23.56 -9.39 4.79
CA PRO A 328 -24.18 -9.06 3.50
C PRO A 328 -24.43 -7.55 3.30
N ALA A 329 -24.78 -6.84 4.38
CA ALA A 329 -25.00 -5.39 4.35
C ALA A 329 -23.76 -4.58 3.93
N TYR A 330 -22.56 -5.16 4.03
CA TYR A 330 -21.30 -4.54 3.61
C TYR A 330 -20.62 -5.31 2.48
N GLY A 331 -21.40 -5.96 1.60
CA GLY A 331 -20.85 -6.71 0.46
C GLY A 331 -19.96 -7.87 0.90
N ASP A 332 -20.41 -8.61 1.91
CA ASP A 332 -19.73 -9.78 2.47
C ASP A 332 -18.35 -9.49 3.09
N ARG A 333 -18.09 -8.23 3.46
CA ARG A 333 -16.90 -7.85 4.24
C ARG A 333 -16.95 -8.44 5.64
N ILE A 334 -15.77 -8.64 6.22
CA ILE A 334 -15.58 -9.24 7.54
C ILE A 334 -15.20 -8.14 8.53
N LEU A 335 -15.92 -8.04 9.66
CA LEU A 335 -15.57 -7.12 10.73
C LEU A 335 -14.51 -7.72 11.64
N VAL A 336 -13.35 -7.08 11.71
CA VAL A 336 -12.33 -7.27 12.74
C VAL A 336 -12.71 -6.37 13.92
N GLY A 337 -13.11 -6.98 15.02
CA GLY A 337 -13.78 -6.25 16.10
C GLY A 337 -13.02 -6.18 17.42
N ILE A 338 -12.15 -7.15 17.71
CA ILE A 338 -11.49 -7.24 19.02
C ILE A 338 -10.04 -7.70 18.87
N PHE A 339 -9.12 -6.90 19.40
CA PHE A 339 -7.75 -7.31 19.73
C PHE A 339 -7.64 -7.47 21.24
N VAL A 340 -7.17 -8.61 21.72
CA VAL A 340 -7.15 -8.92 23.16
C VAL A 340 -6.14 -10.00 23.50
N GLU A 341 -5.59 -9.98 24.71
CA GLU A 341 -4.81 -11.11 25.23
C GLU A 341 -5.73 -12.35 25.34
N HIS A 342 -6.84 -12.24 26.07
CA HIS A 342 -7.84 -13.31 26.21
C HIS A 342 -9.21 -12.74 26.64
N LEU A 343 -10.32 -13.34 26.16
CA LEU A 343 -11.68 -13.05 26.65
C LEU A 343 -12.18 -14.14 27.59
N ALA A 344 -13.19 -13.87 28.42
CA ALA A 344 -13.78 -14.90 29.28
C ALA A 344 -14.34 -16.06 28.44
N THR A 345 -14.34 -17.28 28.98
CA THR A 345 -14.85 -18.51 28.35
C THR A 345 -16.01 -19.11 29.12
#